data_AF-A0A6A6I2N7-F1
#
_entry.id   AF-A0A6A6I2N7-F1
#
_cell.length_a   1.000
_cell.length_b   1.000
_cell.length_c   1.000
_cell.angle_alpha   90.00
_cell.angle_beta   90.00
_cell.angle_gamma   90.00
#
_symmetry.space_group_name_H-M   'P 1'
#
loop_
_entity.id
_entity.type
_entity.pdbx_description
1 polymer ?
#
loop_
_entity_poly.entity_id
_entity_poly.type
_entity_poly.pdbx_seq_one_letter_code
_entity_poly.pdbx_strand_id
1 'polypeptide(L)'
;MVPAFGFSVGDFIAAIALIAKVSKAVKDKAGASTEYQHVLLELEALERTLRHLQALQPTASNVDHVNAIRGMALTCRIPLQEFLERIQRYETSLGPYSVHRRGCLKSVGRKSQWTVFMSDEVVKLRTAIGAKVLSINLLLATHTSESVSRIEAEGHRSHLTLMASILEQGMNVEKIDKKITDTQQSIENNTKTQLRRTDELANQIEDAATTLHHVSNRIDTVNTTIMSFRDLGIQLLQIIRHLPLQVRETLDQIAI
;
A
#
# COMPACT_ATOMS: atom_id res chain seq x y z
N MET A 1 19.19 22.53 -25.10
CA MET A 1 18.10 21.54 -25.07
C MET A 1 16.79 22.29 -25.28
N VAL A 2 16.13 22.11 -26.42
CA VAL A 2 14.84 22.76 -26.71
C VAL A 2 13.75 21.96 -25.97
N PRO A 3 12.89 22.58 -25.15
CA PRO A 3 11.83 21.85 -24.45
C PRO A 3 10.85 21.23 -25.46
N ALA A 4 10.42 20.00 -25.17
CA ALA A 4 9.64 19.12 -26.05
C ALA A 4 8.22 19.61 -26.43
N PHE A 5 7.81 20.81 -26.01
CA PHE A 5 6.46 21.35 -26.23
C PHE A 5 6.42 22.75 -26.86
N GLY A 6 7.54 23.23 -27.42
CA GLY A 6 7.56 24.47 -28.19
C GLY A 6 7.35 25.76 -27.38
N PHE A 7 7.35 25.68 -26.05
CA PHE A 7 7.35 26.84 -25.14
C PHE A 7 8.41 26.69 -24.05
N SER A 8 8.90 27.83 -23.54
CA SER A 8 9.97 27.93 -22.55
C SER A 8 9.54 28.74 -21.33
N VAL A 9 10.34 28.68 -20.26
CA VAL A 9 10.25 29.62 -19.12
C VAL A 9 10.29 31.08 -19.62
N GLY A 10 11.07 31.36 -20.68
CA GLY A 10 11.12 32.68 -21.32
C GLY A 10 9.76 33.14 -21.85
N ASP A 11 8.90 32.23 -22.31
CA ASP A 11 7.57 32.58 -22.82
C ASP A 11 6.62 33.02 -21.71
N PHE A 12 6.73 32.43 -20.52
CA PHE A 12 5.98 32.85 -19.34
C PHE A 12 6.41 34.23 -18.88
N ILE A 13 7.73 34.48 -18.82
CA ILE A 13 8.28 35.80 -18.49
C ILE A 13 7.77 36.85 -19.49
N ALA A 14 7.81 36.54 -20.79
CA ALA A 14 7.31 37.43 -21.83
C ALA A 14 5.80 37.67 -21.71
N ALA A 15 5.00 36.65 -21.40
CA ALA A 15 3.57 36.77 -21.20
C ALA A 15 3.23 37.66 -19.98
N ILE A 16 3.89 37.43 -18.85
CA ILE A 16 3.72 38.22 -17.62
C ILE A 16 4.11 39.68 -17.87
N ALA A 17 5.22 39.93 -18.56
CA ALA A 17 5.64 41.28 -18.93
C ALA A 17 4.62 41.95 -19.88
N LEU A 18 4.01 41.20 -20.79
CA LEU A 18 2.96 41.69 -21.68
C LEU A 18 1.69 42.08 -20.90
N ILE A 19 1.26 41.27 -19.94
CA ILE A 19 0.15 41.59 -19.04
C ILE A 19 0.43 42.89 -18.29
N ALA A 20 1.62 43.04 -17.70
CA ALA A 20 1.99 44.26 -16.99
C ALA A 20 1.95 45.51 -17.89
N LYS A 21 2.39 45.39 -19.15
CA LYS A 21 2.30 46.46 -20.16
C LYS A 21 0.85 46.82 -20.49
N VAL A 22 -0.01 45.83 -20.70
CA VAL A 22 -1.45 46.04 -20.95
C VAL A 22 -2.11 46.70 -19.76
N SER A 23 -1.89 46.19 -18.54
CA SER A 23 -2.42 46.76 -17.30
C SER A 23 -2.01 48.22 -17.13
N LYS A 24 -0.76 48.57 -17.45
CA LYS A 24 -0.30 49.96 -17.43
C LYS A 24 -1.02 50.80 -18.51
N ALA A 25 -1.12 50.32 -19.74
CA ALA A 25 -1.81 51.02 -20.81
C ALA A 25 -3.28 51.30 -20.47
N VAL A 26 -3.97 50.34 -19.84
CA VAL A 26 -5.34 50.53 -19.35
C VAL A 26 -5.38 51.60 -18.25
N LYS A 27 -4.50 51.53 -17.24
CA LYS A 27 -4.45 52.51 -16.14
C LYS A 27 -4.18 53.94 -16.63
N ASP A 28 -3.22 54.11 -17.54
CA ASP A 28 -2.78 55.41 -18.02
C ASP A 28 -3.83 56.10 -18.91
N LYS A 29 -4.66 55.33 -19.61
CA LYS A 29 -5.53 55.83 -20.70
C LYS A 29 -7.01 55.86 -20.38
N ALA A 30 -7.46 55.07 -19.40
CA ALA A 30 -8.87 54.75 -19.24
C ALA A 30 -9.55 55.44 -18.04
N GLY A 31 -8.77 56.09 -17.16
CA GLY A 31 -9.30 56.75 -15.97
C GLY A 31 -9.90 55.76 -14.96
N ALA A 32 -10.80 56.23 -14.09
CA ALA A 32 -11.32 55.48 -12.95
C ALA A 32 -12.69 54.77 -13.18
N SER A 33 -13.06 54.45 -14.43
CA SER A 33 -14.31 53.70 -14.67
C SER A 33 -14.25 52.29 -14.06
N THR A 34 -15.39 51.81 -13.56
CA THR A 34 -15.54 50.47 -12.95
C THR A 34 -15.21 49.34 -13.92
N GLU A 35 -15.51 49.50 -15.20
CA GLU A 35 -15.22 48.51 -16.25
C GLU A 35 -13.72 48.30 -16.43
N TYR A 36 -12.93 49.37 -16.35
CA TYR A 36 -11.48 49.29 -16.44
C TYR A 36 -10.86 48.66 -15.19
N GLN A 37 -11.45 48.89 -14.02
CA GLN A 37 -11.04 48.22 -12.78
C GLN A 37 -11.26 46.71 -12.86
N HIS A 38 -12.40 46.26 -13.41
CA HIS A 38 -12.66 44.83 -13.58
C HIS A 38 -11.64 44.15 -14.51
N VAL A 39 -11.31 44.77 -15.64
CA VAL A 39 -10.29 44.20 -16.54
C VAL A 39 -8.91 44.17 -15.89
N LEU A 40 -8.55 45.16 -15.09
CA LEU A 40 -7.30 45.14 -14.33
C LEU A 40 -7.24 43.97 -13.33
N LEU A 41 -8.34 43.67 -12.65
CA LEU A 41 -8.43 42.52 -11.74
C LEU A 41 -8.30 41.19 -12.50
N GLU A 42 -8.94 41.07 -13.66
CA GLU A 42 -8.84 39.88 -14.51
C GLU A 42 -7.42 39.66 -15.06
N LEU A 43 -6.74 40.75 -15.46
CA LEU A 43 -5.34 40.72 -15.88
C LEU A 43 -4.41 40.31 -14.73
N GLU A 44 -4.63 40.83 -13.52
CA GLU A 44 -3.87 40.44 -12.33
C GLU A 44 -4.09 38.97 -11.96
N ALA A 45 -5.33 38.48 -12.05
CA ALA A 45 -5.63 37.06 -11.87
C ALA A 45 -4.90 36.19 -12.89
N LEU A 46 -4.93 36.58 -14.17
CA LEU A 46 -4.21 35.88 -15.24
C LEU A 46 -2.69 35.85 -14.99
N GLU A 47 -2.10 36.97 -14.55
CA GLU A 47 -0.68 37.04 -14.19
C GLU A 47 -0.31 36.04 -13.08
N ARG A 48 -1.12 36.00 -12.01
CA ARG A 48 -0.93 35.05 -10.90
C ARG A 48 -1.04 33.61 -11.38
N THR A 49 -2.03 33.30 -12.22
CA THR A 49 -2.20 31.97 -12.80
C THR A 49 -0.99 31.57 -13.65
N LEU A 50 -0.46 32.47 -14.48
CA LEU A 50 0.74 32.17 -15.27
C LEU A 50 1.97 31.91 -14.41
N ARG A 51 2.18 32.68 -13.34
CA ARG A 51 3.26 32.41 -12.37
C ARG A 51 3.11 31.05 -11.71
N HIS A 52 1.90 30.70 -11.32
CA HIS A 52 1.63 29.41 -10.71
C HIS A 52 1.91 28.25 -11.68
N LEU A 53 1.45 28.35 -12.93
CA LEU A 53 1.70 27.34 -13.96
C LEU A 53 3.19 27.22 -14.34
N GLN A 54 3.94 28.32 -14.29
CA GLN A 54 5.39 28.32 -14.47
C GLN A 54 6.11 27.56 -13.34
N ALA A 55 5.68 27.76 -12.09
CA ALA A 55 6.29 27.14 -10.92
C ALA A 55 5.87 25.68 -10.68
N LEU A 56 4.74 25.27 -11.25
CA LEU A 56 4.20 23.91 -11.08
C LEU A 56 5.20 22.86 -11.55
N GLN A 57 5.51 21.85 -10.74
CA GLN A 57 6.37 20.74 -11.16
C GLN A 57 5.50 19.56 -11.62
N PRO A 58 5.56 19.16 -12.90
CA PRO A 58 4.81 18.00 -13.37
C PRO A 58 5.44 16.70 -12.87
N THR A 59 4.60 15.69 -12.62
CA THR A 59 5.01 14.29 -12.42
C THR A 59 5.07 13.57 -13.77
N ALA A 60 5.73 12.40 -13.81
CA ALA A 60 5.81 11.58 -15.02
C ALA A 60 4.42 11.21 -15.59
N SER A 61 3.41 11.10 -14.72
CA SER A 61 2.04 10.71 -15.09
C SER A 61 1.16 11.87 -15.59
N ASN A 62 1.54 13.14 -15.38
CA ASN A 62 0.71 14.29 -15.72
C ASN A 62 1.41 15.34 -16.60
N VAL A 63 2.64 15.07 -17.04
CA VAL A 63 3.48 16.02 -17.78
C VAL A 63 2.80 16.56 -19.03
N ASP A 64 2.17 15.69 -19.82
CA ASP A 64 1.47 16.07 -21.05
C ASP A 64 0.28 16.99 -20.75
N HIS A 65 -0.45 16.68 -19.67
CA HIS A 65 -1.60 17.47 -19.27
C HIS A 65 -1.21 18.86 -18.77
N VAL A 66 -0.21 18.93 -17.89
CA VAL A 66 0.34 20.20 -17.42
C VAL A 66 0.87 21.02 -18.59
N ASN A 67 1.52 20.39 -19.58
CA ASN A 67 2.02 21.08 -20.75
C ASN A 67 0.89 21.56 -21.68
N ALA A 68 -0.21 20.82 -21.82
CA ALA A 68 -1.39 21.28 -22.54
C ALA A 68 -2.01 22.54 -21.90
N ILE A 69 -2.14 22.55 -20.56
CA ILE A 69 -2.62 23.74 -19.83
C ILE A 69 -1.68 24.92 -20.04
N ARG A 70 -0.36 24.71 -19.92
CA ARG A 70 0.65 25.74 -20.14
C ARG A 70 0.59 26.33 -21.55
N GLY A 71 0.52 25.47 -22.57
CA GLY A 71 0.36 25.88 -23.95
C GLY A 71 -0.88 26.75 -24.13
N MET A 72 -2.03 26.30 -23.63
CA MET A 72 -3.28 27.06 -23.70
C MET A 72 -3.16 28.42 -22.97
N ALA A 73 -2.59 28.45 -21.78
CA ALA A 73 -2.42 29.67 -20.99
C ALA A 73 -1.51 30.69 -21.69
N LEU A 74 -0.46 30.23 -22.38
CA LEU A 74 0.41 31.10 -23.17
C LEU A 74 -0.29 31.70 -24.40
N THR A 75 -1.37 31.08 -24.90
CA THR A 75 -2.17 31.68 -25.99
C THR A 75 -2.90 32.95 -25.57
N CYS A 76 -3.01 33.27 -24.28
CA CYS A 76 -3.52 34.56 -23.80
C CYS A 76 -2.64 35.74 -24.27
N ARG A 77 -1.40 35.50 -24.70
CA ARG A 77 -0.53 36.53 -25.29
C ARG A 77 -1.13 37.15 -26.55
N ILE A 78 -1.89 36.38 -27.34
CA ILE A 78 -2.45 36.82 -28.63
C ILE A 78 -3.40 38.01 -28.42
N PRO A 79 -4.50 37.91 -27.64
CA PRO A 79 -5.41 39.03 -27.44
C PRO A 79 -4.74 40.22 -26.72
N LEU A 80 -3.76 39.97 -25.84
CA LEU A 80 -3.01 41.03 -25.17
C LEU A 80 -2.15 41.84 -26.15
N GLN A 81 -1.50 41.17 -27.09
CA GLN A 81 -0.68 41.83 -28.11
C GLN A 81 -1.55 42.60 -29.11
N GLU A 82 -2.64 41.99 -29.59
CA GLU A 82 -3.60 42.65 -30.49
C GLU A 82 -4.16 43.93 -29.86
N PHE A 83 -4.48 43.89 -28.56
CA PHE A 83 -4.95 45.06 -27.81
C PHE A 83 -3.91 46.19 -27.78
N LEU A 84 -2.65 45.88 -27.44
CA LEU A 84 -1.58 46.89 -27.45
C LEU A 84 -1.36 47.49 -28.84
N GLU A 85 -1.35 46.66 -29.88
CA GLU A 85 -1.18 47.13 -31.25
C GLU A 85 -2.31 48.09 -31.67
N ARG A 86 -3.55 47.78 -31.32
CA ARG A 86 -4.71 48.64 -31.63
C ARG A 86 -4.65 49.97 -30.89
N ILE A 87 -4.31 49.97 -29.61
CA ILE A 87 -4.09 51.19 -28.83
C ILE A 87 -2.98 52.03 -29.45
N GLN A 88 -1.84 51.43 -29.78
CA GLN A 88 -0.69 52.14 -30.34
C GLN A 88 -0.98 52.74 -31.72
N ARG A 89 -1.70 52.02 -32.59
CA ARG A 89 -2.13 52.54 -33.90
C ARG A 89 -3.04 53.76 -33.76
N TYR A 90 -3.98 53.73 -32.81
CA TYR A 90 -4.88 54.85 -32.56
C TYR A 90 -4.15 56.04 -31.89
N GLU A 91 -3.16 55.79 -31.04
CA GLU A 91 -2.29 56.85 -30.53
C GLU A 91 -1.47 57.53 -31.62
N THR A 92 -0.93 56.75 -32.56
CA THR A 92 -0.14 57.28 -33.68
C THR A 92 -0.99 58.16 -34.60
N SER A 93 -2.27 57.83 -34.78
CA SER A 93 -3.20 58.65 -35.57
C SER A 93 -3.66 59.93 -34.82
N LEU A 94 -3.68 59.92 -33.49
CA LEU A 94 -4.10 61.06 -32.65
C LEU A 94 -2.96 61.92 -32.07
N GLY A 95 -1.72 61.46 -32.09
CA GLY A 95 -0.59 62.12 -31.44
C GLY A 95 -0.27 63.51 -32.00
N PRO A 96 0.43 64.37 -31.24
CA PRO A 96 0.76 65.74 -31.64
C PRO A 96 1.63 65.84 -32.91
N TYR A 97 2.20 64.72 -33.36
CA TYR A 97 3.00 64.60 -34.59
C TYR A 97 2.21 64.01 -35.78
N SER A 98 0.91 63.72 -35.65
CA SER A 98 0.13 63.17 -36.75
C SER A 98 -0.08 64.22 -37.86
N VAL A 99 0.05 63.78 -39.11
CA VAL A 99 0.16 64.60 -40.34
C VAL A 99 -1.09 65.46 -40.63
N HIS A 100 -2.15 65.38 -39.83
CA HIS A 100 -3.43 66.05 -40.07
C HIS A 100 -3.65 67.24 -39.13
N ARG A 101 -2.81 68.25 -39.34
CA ARG A 101 -2.90 69.57 -38.71
C ARG A 101 -4.04 70.39 -39.36
N ARG A 102 -5.26 70.33 -38.82
CA ARG A 102 -6.29 71.37 -39.06
C ARG A 102 -7.39 71.38 -37.97
N GLY A 103 -7.44 72.46 -37.19
CA GLY A 103 -8.61 72.88 -36.40
C GLY A 103 -8.58 72.52 -34.91
N CYS A 104 -8.22 73.50 -34.07
CA CYS A 104 -8.17 73.43 -32.60
C CYS A 104 -9.53 73.11 -31.92
N LEU A 105 -10.66 73.19 -32.63
CA LEU A 105 -11.99 72.89 -32.10
C LEU A 105 -12.44 71.41 -32.21
N LYS A 106 -11.67 70.52 -32.87
CA LYS A 106 -12.03 69.09 -32.98
C LYS A 106 -11.51 68.21 -31.82
N SER A 107 -10.86 68.79 -30.81
CA SER A 107 -10.21 68.03 -29.73
C SER A 107 -11.21 67.36 -28.76
N VAL A 108 -12.35 68.01 -28.48
CA VAL A 108 -13.38 67.48 -27.56
C VAL A 108 -14.08 66.26 -28.14
N GLY A 109 -14.47 66.30 -29.42
CA GLY A 109 -15.06 65.15 -30.12
C GLY A 109 -14.10 63.97 -30.30
N ARG A 110 -12.79 64.22 -30.41
CA ARG A 110 -11.78 63.15 -30.47
C ARG A 110 -11.54 62.48 -29.12
N LYS A 111 -11.69 63.22 -28.00
CA LYS A 111 -11.61 62.64 -26.66
C LYS A 111 -12.77 61.68 -26.39
N SER A 112 -14.01 62.06 -26.75
CA SER A 112 -15.15 61.16 -26.61
C SER A 112 -15.02 59.94 -27.52
N GLN A 113 -14.56 60.11 -28.77
CA GLN A 113 -14.25 59.00 -29.67
C GLN A 113 -13.17 58.05 -29.11
N TRP A 114 -12.11 58.58 -28.48
CA TRP A 114 -11.10 57.76 -27.80
C TRP A 114 -11.71 56.94 -26.66
N THR A 115 -12.51 57.57 -25.78
CA THR A 115 -13.13 56.86 -24.66
C THR A 115 -14.04 55.73 -25.13
N VAL A 116 -14.86 55.96 -26.16
CA VAL A 116 -15.74 54.95 -26.74
C VAL A 116 -14.94 53.82 -27.40
N PHE A 117 -13.89 54.15 -28.17
CA PHE A 117 -12.99 53.17 -28.76
C PHE A 117 -12.29 52.31 -27.69
N MET A 118 -11.76 52.95 -26.64
CA MET A 118 -11.07 52.26 -25.55
C MET A 118 -12.02 51.34 -24.79
N SER A 119 -13.26 51.77 -24.52
CA SER A 119 -14.25 50.91 -23.86
C SER A 119 -14.58 49.67 -24.69
N ASP A 120 -14.73 49.82 -26.01
CA ASP A 120 -15.01 48.71 -26.93
C ASP A 120 -13.84 47.72 -27.01
N GLU A 121 -12.60 48.21 -27.10
CA GLU A 121 -11.41 47.35 -27.11
C GLU A 121 -11.19 46.64 -25.78
N VAL A 122 -11.52 47.26 -24.64
CA VAL A 122 -11.45 46.63 -23.32
C VAL A 122 -12.49 45.51 -23.18
N VAL A 123 -13.71 45.71 -23.70
CA VAL A 123 -14.73 44.65 -23.75
C VAL A 123 -14.25 43.49 -24.61
N LYS A 124 -13.71 43.75 -25.80
CA LYS A 124 -13.15 42.70 -26.69
C LYS A 124 -12.02 41.93 -26.01
N LEU A 125 -11.09 42.62 -25.37
CA LEU A 125 -10.00 42.00 -24.62
C LEU A 125 -10.54 41.08 -23.53
N ARG A 126 -11.51 41.57 -22.76
CA ARG A 126 -12.18 40.81 -21.69
C ARG A 126 -12.86 39.55 -22.22
N THR A 127 -13.63 39.66 -23.30
CA THR A 127 -14.28 38.50 -23.93
C THR A 127 -13.26 37.48 -24.41
N ALA A 128 -12.16 37.92 -25.03
CA ALA A 128 -11.12 37.04 -25.52
C ALA A 128 -10.36 36.33 -24.38
N ILE A 129 -9.99 37.07 -23.32
CA ILE A 129 -9.37 36.47 -22.12
C ILE A 129 -10.34 35.51 -21.44
N GLY A 130 -11.61 35.88 -21.29
CA GLY A 130 -12.65 35.03 -20.71
C GLY A 130 -12.77 33.70 -21.46
N ALA A 131 -12.79 33.71 -22.78
CA ALA A 131 -12.80 32.50 -23.61
C ALA A 131 -11.57 31.60 -23.38
N LYS A 132 -10.38 32.21 -23.22
CA LYS A 132 -9.16 31.46 -22.88
C LYS A 132 -9.21 30.85 -21.49
N VAL A 133 -9.69 31.60 -20.49
CA VAL A 133 -9.87 31.10 -19.12
C VAL A 133 -10.86 29.92 -19.10
N LEU A 134 -11.97 30.00 -19.83
CA LEU A 134 -12.90 28.89 -19.98
C LEU A 134 -12.25 27.65 -20.59
N SER A 135 -11.40 27.84 -21.61
CA SER A 135 -10.65 26.74 -22.23
C SER A 135 -9.68 26.08 -21.26
N ILE A 136 -8.97 26.88 -20.45
CA ILE A 136 -8.06 26.39 -19.40
C ILE A 136 -8.84 25.60 -18.34
N ASN A 137 -9.98 26.13 -17.87
CA ASN A 137 -10.82 25.47 -16.88
C ASN A 137 -11.41 24.15 -17.40
N LEU A 138 -11.78 24.09 -18.68
CA LEU A 138 -12.25 22.86 -19.30
C LEU A 138 -11.16 21.79 -19.34
N LEU A 139 -9.94 22.16 -19.75
CA LEU A 139 -8.80 21.22 -19.73
C LEU A 139 -8.57 20.67 -18.32
N LEU A 140 -8.56 21.54 -17.31
CA LEU A 140 -8.42 21.15 -15.91
C LEU A 140 -9.53 20.17 -15.49
N ALA A 141 -10.79 20.49 -15.78
CA ALA A 141 -11.95 19.67 -15.43
C ALA A 141 -11.90 18.27 -16.10
N THR A 142 -11.52 18.22 -17.37
CA THR A 142 -11.39 16.95 -18.11
C THR A 142 -10.34 16.06 -17.48
N HIS A 143 -9.18 16.59 -17.10
CA HIS A 143 -8.14 15.79 -16.47
C HIS A 143 -8.43 15.40 -15.02
N THR A 144 -9.10 16.27 -14.26
CA THR A 144 -9.57 15.86 -12.93
C THR A 144 -10.56 14.70 -13.06
N SER A 145 -11.45 14.74 -14.04
CA SER A 145 -12.37 13.63 -14.32
C SER A 145 -11.63 12.35 -14.70
N GLU A 146 -10.67 12.42 -15.63
CA GLU A 146 -9.90 11.25 -16.06
C GLU A 146 -9.08 10.65 -14.89
N SER A 147 -8.46 11.50 -14.08
CA SER A 147 -7.68 11.07 -12.93
C SER A 147 -8.54 10.39 -11.86
N VAL A 148 -9.74 10.93 -11.59
CA VAL A 148 -10.71 10.31 -10.67
C VAL A 148 -11.17 8.96 -11.20
N SER A 149 -11.58 8.87 -12.47
CA SER A 149 -11.98 7.59 -13.09
C SER A 149 -10.87 6.54 -13.07
N ARG A 150 -9.60 6.96 -13.26
CA ARG A 150 -8.45 6.06 -13.17
C ARG A 150 -8.25 5.52 -11.75
N ILE A 151 -8.38 6.38 -10.73
CA ILE A 151 -8.30 5.99 -9.32
C ILE A 151 -9.43 5.03 -8.96
N GLU A 152 -10.66 5.29 -9.41
CA GLU A 152 -11.80 4.39 -9.20
C GLU A 152 -11.59 3.02 -9.83
N ALA A 153 -11.10 2.97 -11.08
CA ALA A 153 -10.81 1.72 -11.76
C ALA A 153 -9.70 0.92 -11.06
N GLU A 154 -8.64 1.60 -10.61
CA GLU A 154 -7.54 0.97 -9.85
C GLU A 154 -8.02 0.46 -8.48
N GLY A 155 -8.84 1.24 -7.78
CA GLY A 155 -9.47 0.82 -6.53
C GLY A 155 -10.35 -0.41 -6.71
N HIS A 156 -11.17 -0.43 -7.77
CA HIS A 156 -12.03 -1.58 -8.08
C HIS A 156 -11.20 -2.83 -8.40
N ARG A 157 -10.15 -2.70 -9.21
CA ARG A 157 -9.24 -3.81 -9.53
C ARG A 157 -8.53 -4.36 -8.29
N SER A 158 -8.08 -3.48 -7.41
CA SER A 158 -7.45 -3.85 -6.15
C SER A 158 -8.42 -4.59 -5.24
N HIS A 159 -9.66 -4.11 -5.12
CA HIS A 159 -10.73 -4.76 -4.37
C HIS A 159 -11.02 -6.18 -4.89
N LEU A 160 -11.16 -6.35 -6.22
CA LEU A 160 -11.38 -7.67 -6.83
C LEU A 160 -10.21 -8.63 -6.56
N THR A 161 -8.98 -8.13 -6.62
CA THR A 161 -7.78 -8.93 -6.35
C THR A 161 -7.76 -9.39 -4.89
N LEU A 162 -8.08 -8.50 -3.94
CA LEU A 162 -8.17 -8.85 -2.52
C LEU A 162 -9.28 -9.88 -2.26
N MET A 163 -10.45 -9.74 -2.89
CA MET A 163 -11.52 -10.75 -2.77
C MET A 163 -11.06 -12.11 -3.27
N ALA A 164 -10.37 -12.18 -4.41
CA ALA A 164 -9.85 -13.44 -4.94
C ALA A 164 -8.87 -14.10 -3.95
N SER A 165 -7.95 -13.32 -3.38
CA SER A 165 -7.01 -13.83 -2.36
C SER A 165 -7.72 -14.30 -1.08
N ILE A 166 -8.78 -13.60 -0.63
CA ILE A 166 -9.57 -14.01 0.53
C ILE A 166 -10.28 -15.35 0.28
N LEU A 167 -10.86 -15.54 -0.91
CA LEU A 167 -11.50 -16.80 -1.28
C LEU A 167 -10.50 -17.96 -1.31
N GLU A 168 -9.31 -17.73 -1.89
CA GLU A 168 -8.23 -18.72 -1.89
C GLU A 168 -7.78 -19.08 -0.47
N GLN A 169 -7.62 -18.09 0.41
CA GLN A 169 -7.32 -18.32 1.82
C GLN A 169 -8.41 -19.14 2.51
N GLY A 170 -9.69 -18.86 2.22
CA GLY A 170 -10.81 -19.64 2.75
C GLY A 170 -10.73 -21.11 2.36
N MET A 171 -10.41 -21.43 1.10
CA MET A 171 -10.21 -22.81 0.64
C MET A 171 -9.02 -23.50 1.34
N ASN A 172 -7.94 -22.75 1.56
CA ASN A 172 -6.77 -23.27 2.29
C ASN A 172 -7.11 -23.55 3.76
N VAL A 173 -7.90 -22.71 4.41
CA VAL A 173 -8.38 -22.92 5.80
C VAL A 173 -9.24 -24.18 5.88
N GLU A 174 -10.18 -24.38 4.95
CA GLU A 174 -11.01 -25.60 4.92
C GLU A 174 -10.16 -26.88 4.74
N LYS A 175 -9.12 -26.81 3.90
CA LYS A 175 -8.19 -27.92 3.71
C LYS A 175 -7.37 -28.21 4.97
N ILE A 176 -6.95 -27.17 5.70
CA ILE A 176 -6.25 -27.31 6.98
C ILE A 176 -7.19 -27.93 8.02
N ASP A 177 -8.43 -27.48 8.10
CA ASP A 177 -9.45 -28.02 9.03
C ASP A 177 -9.68 -29.52 8.83
N LYS A 178 -9.83 -29.97 7.57
CA LYS A 178 -9.92 -31.40 7.23
C LYS A 178 -8.69 -32.18 7.71
N LYS A 179 -7.48 -31.68 7.43
CA LYS A 179 -6.23 -32.33 7.88
C LYS A 179 -6.11 -32.38 9.40
N ILE A 180 -6.54 -31.33 10.10
CA ILE A 180 -6.56 -31.29 11.57
C ILE A 180 -7.50 -32.37 12.09
N THR A 181 -8.71 -32.48 11.51
CA THR A 181 -9.69 -33.51 11.87
C THR A 181 -9.15 -34.93 11.65
N ASP A 182 -8.53 -35.20 10.50
CA ASP A 182 -7.92 -36.50 10.20
C ASP A 182 -6.79 -36.84 11.19
N THR A 183 -5.95 -35.85 11.49
CA THR A 183 -4.84 -36.00 12.44
C THR A 183 -5.37 -36.26 13.86
N GLN A 184 -6.42 -35.54 14.28
CA GLN A 184 -7.09 -35.72 15.55
C GLN A 184 -7.61 -37.16 15.69
N GLN A 185 -8.27 -37.67 14.66
CA GLN A 185 -8.80 -39.04 14.65
C GLN A 185 -7.67 -40.08 14.68
N SER A 186 -6.57 -39.85 13.96
CA SER A 186 -5.40 -40.72 14.02
C SER A 186 -4.77 -40.74 15.42
N ILE A 187 -4.67 -39.59 16.09
CA ILE A 187 -4.16 -39.49 17.47
C ILE A 187 -5.06 -40.26 18.42
N GLU A 188 -6.39 -40.11 18.30
CA GLU A 188 -7.34 -40.82 19.16
C GLU A 188 -7.23 -42.34 18.99
N ASN A 189 -7.15 -42.83 17.76
CA ASN A 189 -6.98 -44.26 17.47
C ASN A 189 -5.64 -44.79 18.00
N ASN A 190 -4.55 -44.04 17.80
CA ASN A 190 -3.24 -44.40 18.33
C ASN A 190 -3.26 -44.41 19.87
N THR A 191 -3.93 -43.46 20.51
CA THR A 191 -4.05 -43.40 21.98
C THR A 191 -4.82 -44.61 22.52
N LYS A 192 -5.94 -45.00 21.88
CA LYS A 192 -6.71 -46.20 22.24
C LYS A 192 -5.90 -47.49 22.09
N THR A 193 -5.11 -47.62 21.02
CA THR A 193 -4.27 -48.80 20.83
C THR A 193 -3.12 -48.87 21.83
N GLN A 194 -2.52 -47.73 22.19
CA GLN A 194 -1.51 -47.68 23.24
C GLN A 194 -2.08 -48.03 24.62
N LEU A 195 -3.27 -47.51 24.97
CA LEU A 195 -3.98 -47.87 26.21
C LEU A 195 -4.23 -49.38 26.32
N ARG A 196 -4.70 -50.01 25.23
CA ARG A 196 -4.88 -51.48 25.20
C ARG A 196 -3.57 -52.23 25.42
N ARG A 197 -2.47 -51.79 24.79
CA ARG A 197 -1.15 -52.39 24.99
C ARG A 197 -0.64 -52.21 26.42
N THR A 198 -0.88 -51.05 27.04
CA THR A 198 -0.48 -50.84 28.44
C THR A 198 -1.29 -51.71 29.40
N ASP A 199 -2.59 -51.91 29.14
CA ASP A 199 -3.42 -52.82 29.92
C ASP A 199 -3.00 -54.28 29.74
N GLU A 200 -2.71 -54.70 28.51
CA GLU A 200 -2.16 -56.03 28.20
C GLU A 200 -0.84 -56.28 28.93
N LEU A 201 0.08 -55.31 28.91
CA LEU A 201 1.35 -55.40 29.63
C LEU A 201 1.16 -55.43 31.15
N ALA A 202 0.23 -54.63 31.70
CA ALA A 202 -0.08 -54.65 33.12
C ALA A 202 -0.57 -56.04 33.56
N ASN A 203 -1.48 -56.65 32.79
CA ASN A 203 -1.96 -58.01 33.05
C ASN A 203 -0.85 -59.07 32.95
N GLN A 204 0.05 -58.94 31.97
CA GLN A 204 1.21 -59.83 31.84
C GLN A 204 2.18 -59.69 33.01
N ILE A 205 2.40 -58.47 33.52
CA ILE A 205 3.24 -58.22 34.69
C ILE A 205 2.61 -58.84 35.94
N GLU A 206 1.29 -58.75 36.11
CA GLU A 206 0.58 -59.38 37.22
C GLU A 206 0.71 -60.91 37.18
N ASP A 207 0.52 -61.53 36.01
CA ASP A 207 0.71 -62.97 35.82
C ASP A 207 2.17 -63.39 36.11
N ALA A 208 3.14 -62.64 35.60
CA ALA A 208 4.56 -62.86 35.91
C ALA A 208 4.86 -62.74 37.42
N ALA A 209 4.22 -61.80 38.13
CA ALA A 209 4.38 -61.65 39.57
C ALA A 209 3.80 -62.86 40.34
N THR A 210 2.63 -63.35 39.95
CA THR A 210 2.03 -64.55 40.59
C THR A 210 2.86 -65.81 40.35
N THR A 211 3.37 -66.01 39.14
CA THR A 211 4.25 -67.14 38.82
C THR A 211 5.57 -67.06 39.58
N LEU A 212 6.18 -65.87 39.70
CA LEU A 212 7.35 -65.66 40.56
C LEU A 212 7.07 -65.99 42.02
N HIS A 213 5.89 -65.61 42.54
CA HIS A 213 5.49 -65.95 43.91
C HIS A 213 5.37 -67.48 44.09
N HIS A 214 4.78 -68.18 43.13
CA HIS A 214 4.72 -69.65 43.14
C HIS A 214 6.11 -70.30 43.10
N VAL A 215 7.02 -69.80 42.27
CA VAL A 215 8.40 -70.29 42.21
C VAL A 215 9.13 -70.06 43.54
N SER A 216 8.95 -68.88 44.16
CA SER A 216 9.52 -68.58 45.48
C SER A 216 9.04 -69.59 46.52
N ASN A 217 7.72 -69.83 46.60
CA ASN A 217 7.15 -70.81 47.53
C ASN A 217 7.69 -72.23 47.30
N ARG A 218 7.91 -72.62 46.04
CA ARG A 218 8.54 -73.90 45.70
C ARG A 218 9.98 -73.96 46.18
N ILE A 219 10.78 -72.91 45.98
CA ILE A 219 12.16 -72.83 46.47
C ILE A 219 12.19 -72.98 47.99
N ASP A 220 11.30 -72.31 48.72
CA ASP A 220 11.19 -72.43 50.17
C ASP A 220 10.90 -73.88 50.60
N THR A 221 9.96 -74.56 49.94
CA THR A 221 9.67 -75.98 50.23
C THR A 221 10.83 -76.92 49.92
N VAL A 222 11.60 -76.65 48.86
CA VAL A 222 12.81 -77.43 48.56
C VAL A 222 13.86 -77.20 49.64
N ASN A 223 14.06 -75.94 50.06
CA ASN A 223 15.03 -75.60 51.09
C ASN A 223 14.69 -76.26 52.44
N THR A 224 13.42 -76.25 52.87
CA THR A 224 12.98 -76.96 54.08
C THR A 224 13.19 -78.46 54.00
N THR A 225 12.97 -79.06 52.81
CA THR A 225 13.22 -80.49 52.58
C THR A 225 14.72 -80.83 52.64
N ILE A 226 15.58 -79.99 52.05
CA ILE A 226 17.04 -80.17 52.15
C ILE A 226 17.50 -80.09 53.60
N MET A 227 16.96 -79.16 54.39
CA MET A 227 17.27 -79.04 55.82
C MET A 227 16.83 -80.28 56.59
N SER A 228 15.65 -80.85 56.32
CA SER A 228 15.22 -82.08 57.00
C SER A 228 16.07 -83.30 56.63
N PHE A 229 16.52 -83.40 55.36
CA PHE A 229 17.49 -84.42 54.94
C PHE A 229 18.83 -84.25 55.65
N ARG A 230 19.31 -83.01 55.81
CA ARG A 230 20.53 -82.71 56.56
C ARG A 230 20.38 -83.14 58.02
N ASP A 231 19.26 -82.82 58.67
CA ASP A 231 18.99 -83.22 60.04
C ASP A 231 18.91 -84.75 60.19
N LEU A 232 18.24 -85.44 59.26
CA LEU A 232 18.23 -86.90 59.20
C LEU A 232 19.64 -87.48 59.04
N GLY A 233 20.49 -86.88 58.19
CA GLY A 233 21.89 -87.27 58.04
C GLY A 233 22.70 -87.10 59.32
N ILE A 234 22.48 -85.98 60.04
CA ILE A 234 23.09 -85.75 61.37
C ILE A 234 22.60 -86.78 62.38
N GLN A 235 21.30 -87.11 62.40
CA GLN A 235 20.74 -88.15 63.27
C GLN A 235 21.32 -89.54 62.96
N LEU A 236 21.44 -89.90 61.68
CA LEU A 236 22.07 -91.16 61.26
C LEU A 236 23.54 -91.23 61.70
N LEU A 237 24.30 -90.15 61.54
CA LEU A 237 25.69 -90.06 62.02
C LEU A 237 25.78 -90.19 63.54
N GLN A 238 24.82 -89.62 64.29
CA GLN A 238 24.75 -89.78 65.74
C GLN A 238 24.44 -91.24 66.13
N ILE A 239 23.53 -91.91 65.44
CA ILE A 239 23.21 -93.33 65.64
C ILE A 239 24.46 -94.19 65.39
N ILE A 240 25.13 -94.01 64.25
CA ILE A 240 26.37 -94.74 63.90
C ILE A 240 27.45 -94.53 64.97
N ARG A 241 27.58 -93.32 65.51
CA ARG A 241 28.55 -93.00 66.57
C ARG A 241 28.24 -93.68 67.91
N HIS A 242 27.00 -94.09 68.15
CA HIS A 242 26.53 -94.74 69.40
C HIS A 242 26.35 -96.25 69.25
N LEU A 243 26.78 -96.88 68.15
CA LEU A 243 26.70 -98.33 67.98
C LEU A 243 27.72 -99.06 68.88
N PRO A 244 27.35 -100.21 69.48
CA PRO A 244 28.24 -101.01 70.32
C PRO A 244 29.41 -101.61 69.52
N LEU A 245 30.57 -101.73 70.17
CA LEU A 245 31.88 -102.09 69.60
C LEU A 245 31.91 -103.33 68.67
N GLN A 246 30.96 -104.27 68.83
CA GLN A 246 30.92 -105.54 68.09
C GLN A 246 30.43 -105.42 66.63
N VAL A 247 29.75 -104.33 66.26
CA VAL A 247 29.23 -104.12 64.89
C VAL A 247 30.18 -103.28 64.02
N ARG A 248 31.12 -102.57 64.65
CA ARG A 248 32.09 -101.72 63.94
C ARG A 248 33.16 -102.56 63.21
N GLU A 249 33.50 -103.74 63.72
CA GLU A 249 34.47 -104.65 63.09
C GLU A 249 33.92 -105.36 61.83
N THR A 250 32.61 -105.55 61.70
CA THR A 250 32.04 -106.25 60.53
C THR A 250 31.80 -105.33 59.33
N LEU A 251 31.61 -104.03 59.56
CA LEU A 251 31.45 -103.03 58.50
C LEU A 251 32.77 -102.66 57.82
N ASP A 252 33.89 -102.66 58.55
CA ASP A 252 35.24 -102.44 57.98
C ASP A 252 35.70 -103.61 57.07
N GLN A 253 35.07 -104.78 57.14
CA GLN A 253 35.37 -105.91 56.24
C GLN A 253 34.65 -105.83 54.88
N ILE A 254 33.67 -104.94 54.71
CA ILE A 254 32.81 -104.89 53.50
C ILE A 254 33.04 -103.60 52.68
N ALA A 255 33.75 -102.61 53.21
CA ALA A 255 34.11 -101.39 52.50
C ALA A 255 35.51 -101.48 51.84
N ILE A 256 35.61 -102.24 50.75
CA ILE A 256 36.61 -102.03 49.68
C ILE A 256 35.85 -101.65 48.42
#